data_AF-A0A916M5J4-F1
#
_entry.id   AF-A0A916M5J4-F1
#
_cell.length_a   1.000
_cell.length_b   1.000
_cell.length_c   1.000
_cell.angle_alpha   90.00
_cell.angle_beta   90.00
_cell.angle_gamma   90.00
#
_symmetry.space_group_name_H-M   'P 1'
#
loop_
_entity.id
_entity.type
_entity.pdbx_description
1 polymer ?
#
loop_
_entity_poly.entity_id
_entity_poly.type
_entity_poly.pdbx_seq_one_letter_code
_entity_poly.pdbx_strand_id
1 'polypeptide(L)'
;MPKYLRGAYEPTDRVMAFLTSRSLALCRIMDARSRKRFILTKRGGAVVEALQKDCPQTVWYVARCRLIQEYFGHLNGLELRNMQYAQKDYNAARYLDDIVKIEPEVQTLFEELFGEALV
;
A
#
# COMPACT_ATOMS: atom_id res chain seq x y z
N MET A 1 -20.69 0.26 -6.85
CA MET A 1 -19.99 0.82 -8.03
C MET A 1 -18.71 0.04 -8.23
N PRO A 2 -18.43 -0.55 -9.40
CA PRO A 2 -17.26 -1.40 -9.54
C PRO A 2 -16.03 -0.49 -9.65
N LYS A 3 -15.36 -0.25 -8.52
CA LYS A 3 -13.97 0.17 -8.53
C LYS A 3 -13.14 -1.10 -8.69
N TYR A 4 -12.50 -1.17 -9.84
CA TYR A 4 -11.82 -2.32 -10.39
C TYR A 4 -10.78 -2.89 -9.39
N LEU A 5 -10.89 -4.18 -9.07
CA LEU A 5 -10.23 -4.84 -7.92
C LEU A 5 -8.72 -5.09 -8.13
N ARG A 6 -7.91 -4.05 -8.29
CA ARG A 6 -6.46 -4.10 -8.01
C ARG A 6 -6.07 -2.96 -7.08
N GLY A 7 -5.11 -3.22 -6.19
CA GLY A 7 -4.63 -2.23 -5.22
C GLY A 7 -5.59 -2.02 -4.04
N ALA A 8 -5.96 -0.77 -3.75
CA ALA A 8 -6.69 -0.37 -2.53
C ALA A 8 -8.10 -0.97 -2.37
N TYR A 9 -8.60 -1.70 -3.37
CA TYR A 9 -9.90 -2.36 -3.38
C TYR A 9 -9.83 -3.89 -3.30
N GLU A 10 -8.63 -4.49 -3.24
CA GLU A 10 -8.51 -5.93 -3.15
C GLU A 10 -9.07 -6.46 -1.81
N PRO A 11 -9.92 -7.51 -1.82
CA PRO A 11 -10.48 -8.07 -0.60
C PRO A 11 -9.38 -8.69 0.28
N THR A 12 -9.10 -8.05 1.41
CA THR A 12 -8.07 -8.53 2.36
C THR A 12 -8.51 -9.77 3.12
N ASP A 13 -9.77 -10.20 3.03
CA ASP A 13 -10.35 -11.20 3.94
C ASP A 13 -9.69 -12.59 3.77
N ARG A 14 -9.34 -12.99 2.54
CA ARG A 14 -8.62 -14.26 2.30
C ARG A 14 -7.22 -14.25 2.90
N VAL A 15 -6.48 -13.17 2.68
CA VAL A 15 -5.12 -12.99 3.24
C VAL A 15 -5.20 -12.96 4.76
N MET A 16 -6.15 -12.22 5.32
CA MET A 16 -6.32 -12.15 6.77
C MET A 16 -6.76 -13.47 7.39
N ALA A 17 -7.61 -14.26 6.71
CA ALA A 17 -7.96 -15.59 7.19
C ALA A 17 -6.73 -16.49 7.30
N PHE A 18 -5.86 -16.49 6.29
CA PHE A 18 -4.59 -17.20 6.32
C PHE A 18 -3.69 -16.72 7.48
N LEU A 19 -3.43 -15.42 7.58
CA LEU A 19 -2.57 -14.85 8.61
C LEU A 19 -3.10 -15.09 10.04
N THR A 20 -4.43 -15.00 10.22
CA THR A 20 -5.10 -15.25 11.50
C THR A 20 -4.99 -16.73 11.89
N SER A 21 -5.23 -17.66 10.95
CA SER A 21 -5.12 -19.10 11.20
C SER A 21 -3.72 -19.53 11.67
N ARG A 22 -2.69 -18.77 11.30
CA ARG A 22 -1.29 -18.99 11.67
C ARG A 22 -0.83 -18.15 12.87
N SER A 23 -1.74 -17.43 13.51
CA SER A 23 -1.46 -16.51 14.63
C SER A 23 -0.39 -15.47 14.29
N LEU A 24 -0.35 -15.00 13.04
CA LEU A 24 0.63 -14.01 12.56
C LEU A 24 0.07 -12.58 12.65
N ALA A 25 -1.20 -12.39 12.29
CA ALA A 25 -1.88 -11.11 12.39
C ALA A 25 -3.34 -11.30 12.78
N LEU A 26 -3.94 -10.25 13.35
CA LEU A 26 -5.34 -10.21 13.75
C LEU A 26 -6.02 -9.02 13.08
N CYS A 27 -7.29 -9.19 12.69
CA CYS A 27 -8.15 -8.10 12.27
C CYS A 27 -9.21 -7.86 13.35
N ARG A 28 -9.33 -6.63 13.85
CA ARG A 28 -10.42 -6.22 14.75
C ARG A 28 -11.34 -5.24 14.04
N ILE A 29 -12.64 -5.52 14.08
CA ILE A 29 -13.66 -4.57 13.63
C ILE A 29 -13.94 -3.61 14.80
N MET A 30 -13.80 -2.32 14.54
CA MET A 30 -13.84 -1.28 15.56
C MET A 30 -15.22 -0.66 15.74
N ASP A 31 -16.04 -0.63 14.69
CA ASP A 31 -17.36 0.01 14.72
C ASP A 31 -18.32 -0.56 13.66
N ALA A 32 -19.57 -0.09 13.71
CA ALA A 32 -20.63 -0.42 12.76
C ALA A 32 -20.32 0.01 11.31
N ARG A 33 -19.36 0.92 11.10
CA ARG A 33 -18.87 1.32 9.77
C ARG A 33 -17.78 0.39 9.24
N SER A 34 -17.56 -0.75 9.90
CA SER A 34 -16.58 -1.77 9.50
C SER A 34 -15.13 -1.25 9.47
N ARG A 35 -14.79 -0.24 10.30
CA ARG A 35 -13.37 0.16 10.42
C ARG A 35 -12.56 -1.00 10.97
N LYS A 36 -11.58 -1.47 10.20
CA LYS A 36 -10.70 -2.59 10.56
C LYS A 36 -9.40 -2.05 11.17
N ARG A 37 -8.94 -2.63 12.28
CA ARG A 37 -7.56 -2.52 12.77
C ARG A 37 -6.84 -3.83 12.53
N PHE A 38 -5.70 -3.76 11.88
CA PHE A 38 -4.80 -4.89 11.71
C PHE A 38 -3.73 -4.83 12.79
N ILE A 39 -3.54 -5.93 13.50
CA ILE A 39 -2.62 -6.03 14.64
C ILE A 39 -1.66 -7.17 14.35
N LEU A 40 -0.36 -6.88 14.34
CA LEU A 40 0.68 -7.89 14.23
C LEU A 40 0.87 -8.58 15.59
N THR A 41 0.91 -9.90 15.61
CA THR A 41 1.21 -10.63 16.85
C THR A 41 2.72 -10.65 17.09
N LYS A 42 3.15 -11.00 18.31
CA LYS A 42 4.58 -11.22 18.59
C LYS A 42 5.20 -12.26 17.64
N ARG A 43 4.47 -13.33 17.34
CA ARG A 43 4.88 -14.36 16.38
C ARG A 43 4.99 -13.80 14.96
N GLY A 44 4.02 -13.00 14.53
CA GLY A 44 4.07 -12.30 13.25
C GLY A 44 5.28 -11.39 13.13
N GLY A 45 5.60 -10.64 14.20
CA GLY A 45 6.81 -9.82 14.28
C GLY A 45 8.09 -10.63 14.04
N ALA A 46 8.27 -11.73 14.77
CA ALA A 46 9.44 -12.60 14.59
C ALA A 46 9.54 -13.17 13.16
N VAL A 47 8.41 -13.51 12.53
CA VAL A 47 8.39 -13.97 11.13
C VAL A 47 8.80 -12.86 10.18
N VAL A 48 8.35 -11.62 10.40
CA VAL A 48 8.76 -10.46 9.59
C VAL A 48 10.25 -10.19 9.74
N GLU A 49 10.80 -10.27 10.95
CA GLU A 49 12.24 -10.12 11.20
C GLU A 49 13.07 -11.19 10.48
N ALA A 50 12.64 -12.45 10.56
CA ALA A 50 13.27 -13.54 9.82
C ALA A 50 13.18 -13.32 8.29
N LEU A 51 12.01 -12.91 7.80
CA LEU A 51 11.80 -12.62 6.38
C LEU A 51 12.70 -11.48 5.89
N GLN A 52 12.92 -10.45 6.71
CA GLN A 52 13.85 -9.36 6.36
C GLN A 52 15.30 -9.82 6.24
N LYS A 53 15.70 -10.81 7.04
CA LYS A 53 17.04 -11.41 6.96
C LYS A 53 17.17 -12.32 5.75
N ASP A 54 16.16 -13.15 5.49
CA ASP A 54 16.25 -14.26 4.54
C ASP A 54 15.83 -13.86 3.11
N CYS A 55 15.06 -12.78 2.96
CA CYS A 55 14.51 -12.32 1.69
C CYS A 55 14.87 -10.83 1.45
N PRO A 56 15.99 -10.54 0.77
CA PRO A 56 16.43 -9.17 0.49
C PRO A 56 15.39 -8.30 -0.23
N GLN A 57 14.48 -8.91 -0.99
CA GLN A 57 13.39 -8.22 -1.67
C GLN A 57 12.46 -7.50 -0.69
N THR A 58 12.36 -7.96 0.56
CA THR A 58 11.54 -7.29 1.57
C THR A 58 12.08 -5.93 2.01
N VAL A 59 13.39 -5.68 1.84
CA VAL A 59 14.02 -4.38 2.12
C VAL A 59 13.35 -3.29 1.30
N TRP A 60 12.99 -3.58 0.04
CA TRP A 60 12.28 -2.64 -0.80
C TRP A 60 10.93 -2.22 -0.18
N TYR A 61 10.15 -3.17 0.33
CA TYR A 61 8.87 -2.88 0.99
C TYR A 61 9.06 -2.04 2.24
N VAL A 62 10.05 -2.36 3.09
CA VAL A 62 10.35 -1.58 4.29
C VAL A 62 10.72 -0.14 3.94
N ALA A 63 11.57 0.05 2.92
CA ALA A 63 11.96 1.38 2.46
C ALA A 63 10.74 2.19 1.97
N ARG A 64 9.84 1.58 1.18
CA ARG A 64 8.62 2.25 0.70
C ARG A 64 7.67 2.62 1.83
N CYS A 65 7.48 1.73 2.82
CA CYS A 65 6.67 2.04 3.99
C CYS A 65 7.24 3.22 4.79
N ARG A 66 8.58 3.32 4.92
CA ARG A 66 9.23 4.46 5.59
C ARG A 66 8.99 5.77 4.85
N LEU A 67 9.17 5.79 3.53
CA LEU A 67 8.89 6.98 2.70
C LEU A 67 7.43 7.43 2.83
N ILE A 68 6.48 6.48 2.80
CA ILE A 68 5.05 6.80 2.98
C ILE A 68 4.81 7.40 4.36
N GLN A 69 5.41 6.84 5.42
CA GLN A 69 5.27 7.38 6.77
C GLN A 69 5.89 8.77 6.91
N GLU A 70 7.04 9.01 6.29
CA GLU A 70 7.77 10.27 6.33
C GLU A 70 6.99 11.41 5.67
N TYR A 71 6.54 11.20 4.42
CA TYR A 71 5.87 12.24 3.65
C TYR A 71 4.35 12.30 3.88
N PHE A 72 3.72 11.17 4.23
CA PHE A 72 2.27 11.05 4.30
C PHE A 72 1.75 10.43 5.60
N GLY A 73 2.57 10.27 6.64
CA GLY A 73 2.15 9.67 7.92
C GLY A 73 1.06 10.44 8.68
N HIS A 74 0.80 11.69 8.29
CA HIS A 74 -0.29 12.51 8.81
C HIS A 74 -1.64 12.22 8.13
N LEU A 75 -1.64 11.46 7.03
CA LEU A 75 -2.84 11.10 6.28
C LEU A 75 -3.30 9.69 6.64
N ASN A 76 -4.62 9.49 6.61
CA ASN A 76 -5.22 8.17 6.77
C ASN A 76 -5.38 7.45 5.42
N GLY A 77 -5.68 6.14 5.47
CA GLY A 77 -5.78 5.33 4.26
C GLY A 77 -6.87 5.77 3.26
N LEU A 78 -7.92 6.45 3.72
CA LEU A 78 -8.94 7.01 2.82
C LEU A 78 -8.40 8.24 2.08
N GLU A 79 -7.66 9.11 2.76
CA GLU A 79 -7.05 10.30 2.18
C GLU A 79 -5.97 9.92 1.15
N LEU A 80 -5.07 9.01 1.52
CA LEU A 80 -4.05 8.45 0.62
C LEU A 80 -4.68 7.84 -0.64
N ARG A 81 -5.76 7.08 -0.46
CA ARG A 81 -6.52 6.53 -1.59
C ARG A 81 -7.08 7.64 -2.46
N ASN A 82 -7.72 8.65 -1.88
CA ASN A 82 -8.30 9.73 -2.66
C ASN A 82 -7.22 10.50 -3.45
N MET A 83 -6.03 10.69 -2.88
CA MET A 83 -4.89 11.27 -3.59
C MET A 83 -4.43 10.38 -4.75
N GLN A 84 -4.29 9.07 -4.54
CA GLN A 84 -3.91 8.14 -5.60
C GLN A 84 -4.90 8.20 -6.78
N TYR A 85 -6.21 8.23 -6.48
CA TYR A 85 -7.26 8.28 -7.50
C TYR A 85 -7.50 9.69 -8.08
N ALA A 86 -6.81 10.72 -7.60
CA ALA A 86 -6.82 12.04 -8.24
C ALA A 86 -5.99 12.03 -9.54
N GLN A 87 -5.02 11.12 -9.65
CA GLN A 87 -4.26 10.90 -10.87
C GLN A 87 -5.13 10.10 -11.86
N LYS A 88 -5.18 10.58 -13.11
CA LYS A 88 -6.10 10.12 -14.17
C LYS A 88 -5.94 8.65 -14.55
N ASP A 89 -4.73 8.16 -14.71
CA ASP A 89 -4.40 6.78 -15.12
C ASP A 89 -4.77 5.78 -14.02
N TYR A 90 -4.51 6.12 -12.75
CA TYR A 90 -4.97 5.31 -11.62
C TYR A 90 -6.51 5.26 -11.53
N ASN A 91 -7.18 6.37 -11.86
CA ASN A 91 -8.65 6.41 -11.90
C ASN A 91 -9.24 5.65 -13.09
N ALA A 92 -8.54 5.63 -14.22
CA ALA A 92 -8.96 4.94 -15.44
C ALA A 92 -8.61 3.43 -15.45
N ALA A 93 -7.78 2.96 -14.51
CA ALA A 93 -7.35 1.57 -14.43
C ALA A 93 -8.53 0.60 -14.36
N ARG A 94 -8.63 -0.30 -15.35
CA ARG A 94 -9.71 -1.31 -15.44
C ARG A 94 -9.36 -2.58 -14.66
N TYR A 95 -10.37 -3.41 -14.44
CA TYR A 95 -10.20 -4.66 -13.69
C TYR A 95 -9.44 -5.67 -14.53
N LEU A 96 -8.44 -6.29 -13.90
CA LEU A 96 -7.46 -7.23 -14.49
C LEU A 96 -6.33 -6.60 -15.30
N ASP A 97 -6.45 -5.33 -15.71
CA ASP A 97 -5.37 -4.62 -16.36
C ASP A 97 -4.26 -4.26 -15.36
N ASP A 98 -3.02 -4.18 -15.87
CA ASP A 98 -1.90 -3.73 -15.07
C ASP A 98 -1.97 -2.22 -14.88
N ILE A 99 -1.61 -1.76 -13.67
CA ILE A 99 -1.53 -0.33 -13.39
C ILE A 99 -0.29 0.22 -14.10
N VAL A 100 -0.51 1.17 -15.00
CA VAL A 100 0.56 1.80 -15.78
C VAL A 100 1.47 2.60 -14.83
N LYS A 101 2.75 2.58 -15.15
CA LYS A 101 3.80 3.36 -14.50
C LYS A 101 3.60 4.84 -14.80
N ILE A 102 3.65 5.68 -13.76
CA ILE A 102 3.55 7.16 -13.90
C ILE A 102 4.92 7.84 -13.79
N GLU A 103 6.00 7.07 -13.74
CA GLU A 103 7.37 7.57 -13.62
C GLU A 103 7.73 8.62 -14.70
N PRO A 104 7.35 8.47 -15.99
CA PRO A 104 7.66 9.47 -17.00
C PRO A 104 6.99 10.83 -16.73
N GLU A 105 5.71 10.84 -16.32
CA GLU A 105 5.01 12.08 -15.99
C GLU A 105 5.61 12.75 -14.76
N VAL A 106 6.04 11.97 -13.77
CA VAL A 106 6.70 12.48 -12.56
C VAL A 106 8.06 13.09 -12.90
N GLN A 107 8.86 12.45 -13.76
CA GLN A 107 10.15 12.99 -14.21
C GLN A 107 9.98 14.32 -14.94
N THR A 108 9.01 14.39 -15.86
CA THR A 108 8.71 15.60 -16.63
C THR A 108 8.29 16.74 -15.70
N LEU A 109 7.36 16.47 -14.78
CA LEU A 109 6.89 17.47 -13.83
C LEU A 109 8.01 17.95 -12.91
N PHE A 110 8.93 17.06 -12.52
CA PHE A 110 10.07 17.44 -11.68
C PHE A 110 11.04 18.37 -12.43
N GLU A 111 11.37 18.06 -13.68
CA GLU A 111 12.20 18.91 -14.54
C GLU A 111 11.58 20.30 -14.74
N GLU A 112 10.26 20.36 -14.99
CA GLU A 112 9.54 21.63 -15.13
C GLU A 112 9.57 22.49 -13.86
N LEU A 113 9.49 21.86 -12.68
CA LEU A 113 9.43 22.56 -11.40
C LEU A 113 10.80 22.98 -10.86
N PHE A 114 11.83 22.16 -11.08
CA PHE A 114 13.14 22.32 -10.45
C PHE A 114 14.27 22.64 -11.44
N GLY A 115 14.03 22.50 -12.75
CA GLY A 115 15.03 22.78 -13.79
C GLY A 115 16.15 21.74 -13.87
N GLU A 116 15.99 20.58 -13.23
CA GLU A 116 16.94 19.47 -13.24
C GLU A 116 16.25 18.11 -13.34
N ALA A 117 16.96 17.11 -13.85
CA ALA A 117 16.43 15.77 -14.04
C ALA A 117 16.26 15.02 -12.72
N LEU A 118 15.15 14.28 -12.59
CA LEU A 118 14.94 13.34 -11.48
C LEU A 118 15.73 12.06 -11.74
N VAL A 119 16.90 11.94 -11.10
CA VAL A 119 17.84 10.81 -11.20
C VAL A 119 17.45 9.66 -10.27
#